data_AF-A0A653MDV4-F1
#
_entry.id   AF-A0A653MDV4-F1
#
_cell.length_a   1.000
_cell.length_b   1.000
_cell.length_c   1.000
_cell.angle_alpha   90.00
_cell.angle_beta   90.00
_cell.angle_gamma   90.00
#
_symmetry.space_group_name_H-M   'P 1'
#
loop_
_entity.id
_entity.type
_entity.pdbx_description
1 polymer ?
#
loop_
_entity_poly.entity_id
_entity_poly.type
_entity_poly.pdbx_seq_one_letter_code
_entity_poly.pdbx_strand_id
1 'polypeptide(L)'
;MTIDWSIITDWVQAIGSVAAVWAAFAIFSRQNREHNAREQNAAEAKITAARAVLKRSHEAIRRAHSKMTRSAKTTFALGNVSATEEDLDECIDLLCSVPLFELPSTDLVTRVMDARYWLNTARRRTEKVREALEAGASMDKDLYKDPLNHLTQAADF
;
A
#
# COMPACT_ATOMS: atom_id res chain seq x y z
N MET A 1 9.96 73.68 -25.58
CA MET A 1 9.39 72.36 -25.90
C MET A 1 9.76 71.43 -24.75
N THR A 2 8.93 71.38 -23.72
CA THR A 2 9.13 70.51 -22.56
C THR A 2 8.75 69.10 -22.96
N ILE A 3 9.73 68.19 -23.02
CA ILE A 3 9.47 66.76 -23.19
C ILE A 3 8.67 66.34 -21.96
N ASP A 4 7.45 65.86 -22.18
CA ASP A 4 6.56 65.43 -21.10
C ASP A 4 7.03 64.06 -20.61
N TRP A 5 7.91 64.09 -19.61
CA TRP A 5 8.49 62.90 -18.99
C TRP A 5 7.44 61.96 -18.39
N SER A 6 6.21 62.46 -18.13
CA SER A 6 5.08 61.66 -17.66
C SER A 6 4.66 60.58 -18.67
N ILE A 7 4.65 60.91 -19.97
CA ILE A 7 4.34 59.98 -21.05
C ILE A 7 5.42 58.89 -21.12
N ILE A 8 6.70 59.25 -20.89
CA ILE A 8 7.82 58.31 -20.87
C ILE A 8 7.76 57.38 -19.65
N THR A 9 7.35 57.88 -18.48
CA THR A 9 7.23 57.05 -17.27
C THR A 9 6.05 56.08 -17.34
N ASP A 10 4.94 56.46 -17.97
CA ASP A 10 3.73 55.64 -18.03
C ASP A 10 3.91 54.39 -18.92
N TRP A 11 4.61 54.49 -20.05
CA TRP A 11 4.87 53.30 -20.89
C TRP A 11 5.88 52.34 -20.24
N VAL A 12 6.89 52.87 -19.53
CA VAL A 12 7.85 52.05 -18.78
C VAL A 12 7.17 51.33 -17.62
N GLN A 13 6.25 51.99 -16.93
CA GLN A 13 5.46 51.41 -15.84
C GLN A 13 4.46 50.36 -16.37
N ALA A 14 3.84 50.61 -17.52
CA ALA A 14 2.97 49.65 -18.20
C ALA A 14 3.73 48.39 -18.67
N ILE A 15 4.94 48.52 -19.24
CA ILE A 15 5.75 47.36 -19.64
C ILE A 15 6.29 46.60 -18.42
N GLY A 16 6.72 47.31 -17.36
CA GLY A 16 7.19 46.68 -16.13
C GLY A 16 6.11 45.85 -15.43
N SER A 17 4.87 46.33 -15.43
CA SER A 17 3.73 45.59 -14.86
C SER A 17 3.38 44.33 -15.66
N VAL A 18 3.42 44.38 -17.00
CA VAL A 18 3.21 43.18 -17.84
C VAL A 18 4.32 42.15 -17.62
N ALA A 19 5.58 42.57 -17.58
CA ALA A 19 6.71 41.67 -17.31
C ALA A 19 6.62 41.02 -15.91
N ALA A 20 6.17 41.77 -14.91
CA ALA A 20 5.95 41.25 -13.55
C ALA A 20 4.84 40.20 -13.49
N VAL A 21 3.73 40.39 -14.23
CA VAL A 21 2.65 39.41 -14.34
C VAL A 21 3.13 38.12 -15.01
N TRP A 22 3.95 38.21 -16.06
CA TRP A 22 4.55 37.04 -16.72
C TRP A 22 5.54 36.30 -15.81
N ALA A 23 6.37 37.02 -15.06
CA ALA A 23 7.28 36.43 -14.09
C ALA A 23 6.50 35.72 -12.96
N ALA A 24 5.43 36.33 -12.45
CA ALA A 24 4.55 35.71 -11.46
C ALA A 24 3.87 34.44 -12.00
N PHE A 25 3.42 34.45 -13.27
CA PHE A 25 2.83 33.27 -13.91
C PHE A 25 3.86 32.15 -14.14
N ALA A 26 5.10 32.49 -14.52
CA ALA A 26 6.19 31.53 -14.68
C ALA A 26 6.62 30.91 -13.33
N ILE A 27 6.67 31.71 -12.26
CA ILE A 27 6.97 31.23 -10.91
C ILE A 27 5.83 30.35 -10.39
N PHE A 28 4.58 30.78 -10.56
CA PHE A 28 3.39 30.03 -10.14
C PHE A 28 3.29 28.68 -10.88
N SER A 29 3.51 28.67 -12.19
CA SER A 29 3.51 27.42 -12.98
C SER A 29 4.65 26.48 -12.61
N ARG A 30 5.83 27.00 -12.24
CA ARG A 30 6.96 26.20 -11.74
C ARG A 30 6.68 25.64 -10.35
N GLN A 31 6.17 26.45 -9.43
CA GLN A 31 5.78 26.02 -8.08
C GLN A 31 4.67 24.96 -8.14
N ASN A 32 3.68 25.14 -9.02
CA ASN A 32 2.60 24.17 -9.20
C ASN A 32 3.12 22.83 -9.75
N ARG A 33 4.10 22.85 -10.67
CA ARG A 33 4.76 21.63 -11.16
C ARG A 33 5.54 20.91 -10.06
N GLU A 34 6.29 21.64 -9.24
CA GLU A 34 7.06 21.06 -8.14
C GLU A 34 6.15 20.51 -7.04
N HIS A 35 5.03 21.19 -6.76
CA HIS A 35 4.00 20.72 -5.82
C HIS A 35 3.34 19.43 -6.33
N ASN A 36 2.87 19.44 -7.59
CA ASN A 36 2.24 18.27 -8.20
C ASN A 36 3.20 17.09 -8.28
N ALA A 37 4.49 17.32 -8.58
CA ALA A 37 5.50 16.26 -8.59
C ALA A 37 5.73 15.68 -7.18
N ARG A 38 5.72 16.51 -6.13
CA ARG A 38 5.83 16.02 -4.74
C ARG A 38 4.61 15.20 -4.34
N GLU A 39 3.41 15.65 -4.69
CA GLU A 39 2.18 14.91 -4.42
C GLU A 39 2.12 13.59 -5.17
N GLN A 40 2.56 13.57 -6.44
CA GLN A 40 2.67 12.35 -7.24
C GLN A 40 3.69 11.38 -6.63
N ASN A 41 4.88 11.86 -6.27
CA ASN A 41 5.90 11.04 -5.61
C ASN A 41 5.40 10.47 -4.27
N ALA A 42 4.66 11.27 -3.50
CA ALA A 42 4.06 10.82 -2.25
C ALA A 42 2.98 9.74 -2.48
N ALA A 43 2.13 9.91 -3.49
CA ALA A 43 1.12 8.92 -3.87
C ALA A 43 1.77 7.60 -4.34
N GLU A 44 2.82 7.68 -5.17
CA GLU A 44 3.58 6.52 -5.62
C GLU A 44 4.28 5.80 -4.47
N ALA A 45 4.85 6.54 -3.52
CA ALA A 45 5.43 5.95 -2.30
C ALA A 45 4.38 5.20 -1.48
N LYS A 46 3.16 5.76 -1.32
CA LYS A 46 2.05 5.08 -0.62
C LYS A 46 1.61 3.80 -1.34
N ILE A 47 1.48 3.83 -2.67
CA ILE A 47 1.16 2.63 -3.48
C ILE A 47 2.24 1.57 -3.31
N THR A 48 3.51 1.96 -3.38
CA THR A 48 4.65 1.05 -3.26
C THR A 48 4.70 0.40 -1.88
N ALA A 49 4.49 1.18 -0.82
CA ALA A 49 4.42 0.68 0.55
C ALA A 49 3.26 -0.31 0.73
N ALA A 50 2.06 0.04 0.27
CA ALA A 50 0.89 -0.84 0.34
C ALA A 50 1.13 -2.15 -0.43
N ARG A 51 1.72 -2.08 -1.62
CA ARG A 51 2.08 -3.26 -2.43
C ARG A 51 3.09 -4.15 -1.71
N ALA A 52 4.09 -3.56 -1.05
CA ALA A 52 5.09 -4.33 -0.29
C ALA A 52 4.44 -5.10 0.88
N VAL A 53 3.51 -4.47 1.61
CA VAL A 53 2.76 -5.12 2.70
C VAL A 53 1.86 -6.24 2.17
N LEU A 54 1.16 -6.01 1.05
CA LEU A 54 0.31 -7.03 0.41
C LEU A 54 1.14 -8.23 -0.07
N LYS A 55 2.30 -7.99 -0.70
CA LYS A 55 3.22 -9.06 -1.13
C LYS A 55 3.72 -9.89 0.06
N ARG A 56 4.14 -9.22 1.14
CA ARG A 56 4.57 -9.92 2.37
C ARG A 56 3.46 -10.80 2.95
N SER A 57 2.24 -10.27 3.00
CA SER A 57 1.06 -11.00 3.49
C SER A 57 0.73 -12.21 2.63
N HIS A 58 0.78 -12.04 1.30
CA HIS A 58 0.62 -13.14 0.35
C HIS A 58 1.69 -14.22 0.54
N GLU A 59 2.96 -13.83 0.71
CA GLU A 59 4.04 -14.78 0.95
C GLU A 59 3.89 -15.55 2.27
N ALA A 60 3.42 -14.90 3.34
CA ALA A 60 3.14 -15.54 4.62
C ALA A 60 2.09 -16.65 4.46
N ILE A 61 0.97 -16.36 3.79
CA ILE A 61 -0.05 -17.39 3.50
C ILE A 61 0.49 -18.47 2.57
N ARG A 62 1.24 -18.11 1.53
CA ARG A 62 1.82 -19.08 0.60
C ARG A 62 2.74 -20.06 1.35
N ARG A 63 3.55 -19.57 2.30
CA ARG A 63 4.36 -20.41 3.19
C ARG A 63 3.46 -21.31 4.05
N ALA A 64 2.44 -20.77 4.71
CA ALA A 64 1.50 -21.54 5.52
C ALA A 64 0.80 -22.65 4.70
N HIS A 65 0.27 -22.31 3.53
CA HIS A 65 -0.32 -23.25 2.59
C HIS A 65 0.67 -24.34 2.16
N SER A 66 1.92 -23.98 1.87
CA SER A 66 2.94 -24.95 1.47
C SER A 66 3.17 -26.05 2.52
N LYS A 67 3.01 -25.73 3.82
CA LYS A 67 3.15 -26.67 4.94
C LYS A 67 2.01 -27.70 5.01
N MET A 68 0.90 -27.48 4.30
CA MET A 68 -0.22 -28.42 4.21
C MET A 68 -0.13 -29.36 3.00
N THR A 69 0.77 -29.08 2.06
CA THR A 69 0.90 -29.89 0.85
C THR A 69 1.67 -31.18 1.14
N ARG A 70 1.36 -32.25 0.41
CA ARG A 70 2.00 -33.57 0.60
C ARG A 70 3.51 -33.55 0.31
N SER A 71 3.98 -32.59 -0.48
CA SER A 71 5.38 -32.38 -0.85
C SER A 71 6.08 -31.33 0.02
N ALA A 72 5.47 -30.91 1.12
CA ALA A 72 6.04 -29.89 2.00
C ALA A 72 7.41 -30.34 2.57
N LYS A 73 8.42 -29.49 2.44
CA LYS A 73 9.71 -29.67 3.13
C LYS A 73 9.55 -29.61 4.66
N THR A 74 8.51 -28.90 5.13
CA THR A 74 8.21 -28.74 6.55
C THR A 74 6.69 -28.75 6.71
N THR A 75 6.16 -29.72 7.44
CA THR A 75 4.72 -29.81 7.75
C THR A 75 4.38 -29.06 9.03
N PHE A 76 3.10 -28.77 9.25
CA PHE A 76 2.65 -28.27 10.55
C PHE A 76 2.93 -29.28 11.67
N ALA A 77 3.47 -28.79 12.77
CA ALA A 77 3.72 -29.51 14.01
C ALA A 77 3.57 -28.53 15.19
N LEU A 78 3.30 -29.04 16.40
CA LEU A 78 3.13 -28.19 17.59
C LEU A 78 4.33 -27.26 17.84
N GLY A 79 5.55 -27.72 17.54
CA GLY A 79 6.76 -26.90 17.69
C GLY A 79 6.94 -25.79 16.63
N ASN A 80 6.14 -25.74 15.58
CA ASN A 80 6.29 -24.76 14.50
C ASN A 80 5.00 -24.02 14.09
N VAL A 81 3.85 -24.40 14.65
CA VAL A 81 2.56 -23.75 14.38
C VAL A 81 2.55 -22.32 14.92
N SER A 82 3.07 -22.09 16.13
CA SER A 82 3.19 -20.76 16.74
C SER A 82 4.01 -19.79 15.89
N ALA A 83 5.06 -20.27 15.23
CA ALA A 83 5.85 -19.43 14.32
C ALA A 83 5.07 -18.99 13.08
N THR A 84 4.15 -19.84 12.56
CA THR A 84 3.22 -19.40 11.50
C THR A 84 2.22 -18.39 12.03
N GLU A 85 1.76 -18.56 13.26
CA GLU A 85 0.81 -17.64 13.88
C GLU A 85 1.39 -16.25 14.08
N GLU A 86 2.61 -16.17 14.63
CA GLU A 86 3.36 -14.93 14.78
C GLU A 86 3.61 -14.23 13.43
N ASP A 87 3.98 -14.98 12.38
CA ASP A 87 4.18 -14.43 11.01
C ASP A 87 2.88 -13.84 10.44
N LEU A 88 1.74 -14.48 10.70
CA LEU A 88 0.43 -13.98 10.29
C LEU A 88 -0.01 -12.77 11.12
N ASP A 89 0.22 -12.78 12.43
CA ASP A 89 -0.11 -11.68 13.34
C ASP A 89 0.70 -10.42 12.97
N GLU A 90 2.00 -10.54 12.68
CA GLU A 90 2.82 -9.43 12.19
C GLU A 90 2.27 -8.84 10.87
N CYS A 91 1.87 -9.70 9.94
CA CYS A 91 1.29 -9.25 8.68
C CYS A 91 -0.06 -8.55 8.88
N ILE A 92 -0.88 -8.98 9.85
CA ILE A 92 -2.14 -8.32 10.23
C ILE A 92 -1.83 -6.93 10.77
N ASP A 93 -0.86 -6.79 11.67
CA ASP A 93 -0.47 -5.50 12.26
C ASP A 93 0.06 -4.52 11.21
N LEU A 94 0.89 -5.02 10.28
CA LEU A 94 1.38 -4.23 9.15
C LEU A 94 0.22 -3.74 8.26
N LEU A 95 -0.73 -4.62 7.94
CA LEU A 95 -1.89 -4.24 7.15
C LEU A 95 -2.77 -3.23 7.90
N CYS A 96 -2.99 -3.40 9.20
CA CYS A 96 -3.76 -2.48 10.06
C CYS A 96 -3.13 -1.09 10.14
N SER A 97 -1.80 -1.01 10.07
CA SER A 97 -1.05 0.24 10.10
C SER A 97 -1.12 1.05 8.80
N VAL A 98 -1.65 0.47 7.71
CA VAL A 98 -1.84 1.20 6.44
C VAL A 98 -2.95 2.26 6.60
N PRO A 99 -2.66 3.55 6.38
CA PRO A 99 -3.64 4.63 6.50
C PRO A 99 -4.59 4.63 5.29
N LEU A 100 -5.74 3.98 5.42
CA LEU A 100 -6.68 3.75 4.30
C LEU A 100 -7.18 5.04 3.65
N PHE A 101 -7.46 6.09 4.45
CA PHE A 101 -7.97 7.38 3.96
C PHE A 101 -6.95 8.16 3.13
N GLU A 102 -5.68 7.78 3.22
CA GLU A 102 -4.57 8.44 2.53
C GLU A 102 -4.16 7.74 1.24
N LEU A 103 -4.78 6.60 0.92
CA LEU A 103 -4.47 5.83 -0.26
C LEU A 103 -5.05 6.52 -1.51
N PRO A 104 -4.30 6.57 -2.62
CA PRO A 104 -4.69 7.34 -3.80
C PRO A 104 -5.81 6.71 -4.63
N SER A 105 -6.23 5.46 -4.34
CA SER A 105 -7.31 4.79 -5.07
C SER A 105 -8.21 3.96 -4.16
N THR A 106 -9.50 3.95 -4.47
CA THR A 106 -10.51 3.12 -3.81
C THR A 106 -10.27 1.63 -4.04
N ASP A 107 -9.70 1.26 -5.19
CA ASP A 107 -9.27 -0.10 -5.49
C ASP A 107 -8.19 -0.58 -4.50
N LEU A 108 -7.17 0.25 -4.24
CA LEU A 108 -6.12 -0.08 -3.29
C LEU A 108 -6.64 -0.20 -1.86
N VAL A 109 -7.58 0.68 -1.46
CA VAL A 109 -8.29 0.56 -0.17
C VAL A 109 -9.00 -0.79 -0.08
N THR A 110 -9.73 -1.18 -1.12
CA THR A 110 -10.48 -2.43 -1.17
C THR A 110 -9.55 -3.63 -1.06
N ARG A 111 -8.44 -3.63 -1.80
CA ARG A 111 -7.42 -4.69 -1.74
C ARG A 111 -6.80 -4.84 -0.35
N VAL A 112 -6.45 -3.74 0.31
CA VAL A 112 -5.91 -3.76 1.67
C VAL A 112 -6.95 -4.29 2.66
N MET A 113 -8.21 -3.89 2.54
CA MET A 113 -9.29 -4.39 3.39
C MET A 113 -9.57 -5.88 3.18
N ASP A 114 -9.61 -6.33 1.93
CA ASP A 114 -9.81 -7.75 1.60
C ASP A 114 -8.63 -8.59 2.13
N ALA A 115 -7.40 -8.12 1.94
CA ALA A 115 -6.21 -8.74 2.51
C ALA A 115 -6.29 -8.86 4.04
N ARG A 116 -6.72 -7.81 4.76
CA ARG A 116 -6.91 -7.86 6.22
C ARG A 116 -7.91 -8.95 6.60
N TYR A 117 -9.05 -9.02 5.91
CA TYR A 117 -10.09 -10.00 6.18
C TYR A 117 -9.60 -11.44 5.99
N TRP A 118 -8.96 -11.71 4.84
CA TRP A 118 -8.49 -13.06 4.52
C TRP A 118 -7.29 -13.50 5.35
N LEU A 119 -6.43 -12.56 5.76
CA LEU A 119 -5.32 -12.87 6.66
C LEU A 119 -5.80 -13.19 8.08
N ASN A 120 -6.78 -12.45 8.61
CA ASN A 120 -7.46 -12.79 9.87
C ASN A 120 -8.15 -14.16 9.78
N THR A 121 -8.78 -14.45 8.65
CA THR A 121 -9.39 -15.76 8.39
C THR A 121 -8.32 -16.87 8.42
N ALA A 122 -7.21 -16.68 7.74
CA ALA A 122 -6.10 -17.61 7.74
C ALA A 122 -5.54 -17.83 9.15
N ARG A 123 -5.34 -16.76 9.93
CA ARG A 123 -4.86 -16.81 11.32
C ARG A 123 -5.77 -17.63 12.23
N ARG A 124 -7.09 -17.41 12.16
CA ARG A 124 -8.09 -18.22 12.87
C ARG A 124 -8.08 -19.68 12.44
N ARG A 125 -7.85 -19.94 11.15
CA ARG A 125 -7.74 -21.31 10.64
C ARG A 125 -6.43 -21.96 11.11
N THR A 126 -5.34 -21.21 11.31
CA THR A 126 -4.09 -21.71 11.93
C THR A 126 -4.29 -22.09 13.40
N GLU A 127 -5.10 -21.34 14.14
CA GLU A 127 -5.44 -21.72 15.52
C GLU A 127 -6.16 -23.07 15.58
N LYS A 128 -7.11 -23.32 14.67
CA LYS A 128 -7.75 -24.64 14.54
C LYS A 128 -6.76 -25.75 14.17
N VAL A 129 -5.71 -25.41 13.42
CA VAL A 129 -4.62 -26.36 13.14
C VAL A 129 -3.89 -26.71 14.43
N ARG A 130 -3.61 -25.74 15.31
CA ARG A 130 -3.01 -26.00 16.63
C ARG A 130 -3.89 -26.93 17.45
N GLU A 131 -5.18 -26.61 17.59
CA GLU A 131 -6.15 -27.43 18.33
C GLU A 131 -6.23 -28.86 17.79
N ALA A 132 -6.27 -29.02 16.46
CA ALA A 132 -6.28 -30.34 15.82
C ALA A 132 -4.99 -31.12 16.10
N LEU A 133 -3.83 -30.47 16.08
CA LEU A 133 -2.55 -31.11 16.40
C LEU A 133 -2.48 -31.53 17.87
N GLU A 134 -2.99 -30.72 18.79
CA GLU A 134 -3.08 -31.06 20.22
C GLU A 134 -4.01 -32.25 20.47
N ALA A 135 -5.11 -32.34 19.72
CA ALA A 135 -6.05 -33.45 19.77
C ALA A 135 -5.59 -34.70 18.99
N GLY A 136 -4.47 -34.64 18.26
CA GLY A 136 -4.02 -35.71 17.38
C GLY A 136 -4.91 -35.97 16.16
N ALA A 137 -5.73 -34.98 15.77
CA ALA A 137 -6.64 -35.05 14.64
C ALA A 137 -5.94 -34.70 13.32
N SER A 138 -6.54 -35.11 12.20
CA SER A 138 -6.08 -34.73 10.87
C SER A 138 -6.54 -33.32 10.51
N MET A 139 -5.69 -32.59 9.77
CA MET A 139 -5.99 -31.23 9.31
C MET A 139 -6.63 -31.26 7.92
N ASP A 140 -7.52 -30.31 7.66
CA ASP A 140 -7.99 -30.01 6.31
C ASP A 140 -6.84 -29.41 5.47
N LYS A 141 -6.63 -29.96 4.27
CA LYS A 141 -5.54 -29.57 3.36
C LYS A 141 -5.88 -28.33 2.53
N ASP A 142 -7.15 -28.01 2.37
CA ASP A 142 -7.61 -26.86 1.57
C ASP A 142 -7.80 -25.59 2.42
N LEU A 143 -7.40 -25.65 3.69
CA LEU A 143 -7.64 -24.63 4.71
C LEU A 143 -7.04 -23.25 4.36
N TYR A 144 -5.98 -23.15 3.55
CA TYR A 144 -5.44 -21.87 3.09
C TYR A 144 -5.77 -21.52 1.63
N LYS A 145 -6.55 -22.34 0.93
CA LYS A 145 -6.81 -22.16 -0.51
C LYS A 145 -7.53 -20.84 -0.81
N ASP A 146 -8.66 -20.57 -0.15
CA ASP A 146 -9.39 -19.31 -0.38
C ASP A 146 -8.58 -18.08 0.07
N PRO A 147 -8.02 -18.05 1.31
CA PRO A 147 -7.18 -16.93 1.72
C PRO A 147 -6.03 -16.64 0.75
N LEU A 148 -5.39 -17.69 0.22
CA LEU A 148 -4.31 -17.55 -0.75
C LEU A 148 -4.82 -16.95 -2.06
N ASN A 149 -5.91 -17.47 -2.62
CA ASN A 149 -6.47 -16.97 -3.87
C ASN A 149 -6.84 -15.48 -3.79
N HIS A 150 -7.46 -15.06 -2.69
CA HIS A 150 -7.84 -13.66 -2.50
C HIS A 150 -6.62 -12.75 -2.29
N LEU A 151 -5.61 -13.20 -1.55
CA LEU A 151 -4.37 -12.42 -1.37
C LEU A 151 -3.51 -12.35 -2.63
N THR A 152 -3.52 -13.37 -3.48
CA THR A 152 -2.91 -13.32 -4.81
C THR A 152 -3.57 -12.22 -5.64
N GLN A 153 -4.91 -12.22 -5.72
CA GLN A 153 -5.65 -11.18 -6.43
C GLN A 153 -5.37 -9.79 -5.87
N ALA A 154 -5.32 -9.65 -4.54
CA ALA A 154 -5.02 -8.38 -3.89
C ALA A 154 -3.60 -7.89 -4.19
N ALA A 155 -2.61 -8.78 -4.28
CA ALA A 155 -1.19 -8.46 -4.50
C ALA A 155 -0.83 -8.24 -5.99
N ASP A 156 -1.63 -8.78 -6.93
CA ASP A 156 -1.43 -8.66 -8.37
C ASP A 156 -2.06 -7.35 -8.91
N PHE A 157 -1.27 -6.26 -8.83
CA PHE A 157 -1.51 -4.97 -9.48
C PHE A 157 -0.23 -4.14 -9.51
#